data_AF-A0A2X2V4U5-F1
#
_entry.id   AF-A0A2X2V4U5-F1
#
_cell.length_a   1.000
_cell.length_b   1.000
_cell.length_c   1.000
_cell.angle_alpha   90.00
_cell.angle_beta   90.00
_cell.angle_gamma   90.00
#
_symmetry.space_group_name_H-M   'P 1'
#
loop_
_entity.id
_entity.type
_entity.pdbx_description
1 polymer ?
#
loop_
_entity_poly.entity_id
_entity_poly.type
_entity_poly.pdbx_seq_one_letter_code
_entity_poly.pdbx_strand_id
1 'polypeptide(L)' 'MRRVKVTLAEQLQSLSVTKIGQPLAVSTELFVTPEAEPAPLPEEEINAEHDASPLVDDKKDES' A
#
# COMPACT_ATOMS: atom_id res chain seq x y z
N MET A 1 -13.21 11.90 -12.64
CA MET A 1 -13.37 11.57 -11.20
C MET A 1 -13.81 10.12 -11.06
N ARG A 2 -13.09 9.31 -10.27
CA ARG A 2 -13.49 7.92 -9.96
C ARG A 2 -14.49 7.93 -8.81
N ARG A 3 -15.60 7.20 -8.93
CA ARG A 3 -16.58 7.02 -7.85
C ARG A 3 -16.18 5.81 -7.02
N VAL A 4 -16.15 5.95 -5.69
CA VAL A 4 -15.84 4.86 -4.74
C VAL A 4 -17.12 4.42 -4.04
N LYS A 5 -17.34 3.12 -3.92
CA LYS A 5 -18.45 2.55 -3.13
C LYS A 5 -17.96 2.25 -1.70
N VAL A 6 -18.81 2.52 -0.72
CA VAL A 6 -18.50 2.34 0.70
C VAL A 6 -19.66 1.67 1.44
N THR A 7 -19.34 0.96 2.52
CA THR A 7 -20.30 0.44 3.51
C THR A 7 -20.08 1.16 4.83
N LEU A 8 -21.17 1.61 5.46
CA LEU A 8 -21.12 2.29 6.76
C LEU A 8 -20.71 1.33 7.87
N ALA A 9 -20.03 1.84 8.89
CA ALA A 9 -19.68 1.04 10.06
C ALA A 9 -20.96 0.52 10.76
N GLU A 10 -21.01 -0.78 11.03
CA GLU A 10 -22.21 -1.49 11.52
C GLU A 10 -22.75 -0.95 12.86
N GLN A 11 -21.86 -0.40 13.69
CA GLN A 11 -22.19 0.17 15.00
C GLN A 11 -22.88 1.55 14.94
N LEU A 12 -22.91 2.20 13.77
CA LEU A 12 -23.50 3.53 13.62
C LEU A 12 -25.03 3.46 13.55
N GLN A 13 -25.68 4.31 14.34
CA GLN A 13 -27.13 4.41 14.45
C GLN A 13 -27.53 5.89 14.58
N SER A 14 -28.85 6.15 14.61
CA SER A 14 -29.34 7.51 14.88
C SER A 14 -28.82 8.00 16.23
N LEU A 15 -28.29 9.23 16.26
CA LEU A 15 -27.73 9.88 17.45
C LEU A 15 -26.45 9.25 18.01
N SER A 16 -25.74 8.41 17.23
CA SER A 16 -24.40 7.97 17.62
C SER A 16 -23.43 9.16 17.78
N VAL A 17 -22.58 9.10 18.81
CA VAL A 17 -21.53 10.10 19.05
C VAL A 17 -20.50 10.04 17.94
N THR A 18 -20.17 11.19 17.33
CA THR A 18 -19.14 11.29 16.29
C THR A 18 -17.86 11.88 16.87
N LYS A 19 -16.76 11.14 16.77
CA LYS A 19 -15.42 11.60 17.18
C LYS A 19 -14.51 11.68 15.97
N ILE A 20 -13.75 12.77 15.87
CA ILE A 20 -12.73 12.93 14.84
C ILE A 20 -11.69 11.81 14.99
N GLY A 21 -11.32 11.18 13.88
CA GLY A 21 -10.38 10.04 13.85
C GLY A 21 -11.04 8.68 14.05
N GLN A 22 -12.32 8.60 14.39
CA GLN A 22 -13.06 7.33 14.45
C GLN A 22 -13.58 6.95 13.05
N PRO A 23 -13.51 5.66 12.64
CA PRO A 23 -13.94 5.24 11.30
C PRO A 23 -15.44 5.36 11.09
N LEU A 24 -15.84 5.89 9.93
CA LEU A 24 -17.23 6.09 9.51
C LEU A 24 -17.71 5.00 8.54
N ALA A 25 -16.84 4.55 7.64
CA ALA A 25 -17.17 3.61 6.58
C ALA A 25 -15.91 2.86 6.14
N VAL A 26 -16.13 1.75 5.44
CA VAL A 26 -15.09 0.96 4.76
C VAL A 26 -15.37 0.91 3.27
N SER A 27 -14.32 0.94 2.44
CA SER A 27 -14.45 0.75 0.99
C SER A 27 -14.94 -0.66 0.69
N THR A 28 -15.85 -0.79 -0.27
CA THR A 28 -16.27 -2.11 -0.78
C THR A 28 -15.51 -2.53 -2.03
N GLU A 29 -14.50 -1.77 -2.43
CA GLU A 29 -13.59 -2.20 -3.46
C GLU A 29 -12.82 -3.43 -2.95
N LEU A 30 -13.10 -4.58 -3.57
CA LEU A 30 -12.33 -5.79 -3.34
C LEU A 30 -11.00 -5.64 -4.05
N PHE A 31 -9.93 -5.56 -3.27
CA PHE A 31 -8.59 -5.81 -3.77
C PHE A 31 -8.51 -7.31 -4.04
N VAL A 32 -8.72 -7.70 -5.30
CA VAL A 32 -8.47 -9.07 -5.71
C VAL A 32 -6.97 -9.27 -5.60
N THR A 33 -6.53 -10.03 -4.59
CA THR A 33 -5.20 -10.63 -4.64
C THR A 33 -5.19 -11.55 -5.86
N PRO A 34 -4.38 -11.29 -6.89
CA PRO A 34 -4.28 -12.20 -8.02
C PRO A 34 -3.94 -13.60 -7.48
N GLU A 35 -4.63 -14.64 -7.96
CA GLU A 35 -4.39 -16.03 -7.54
C GLU A 35 -2.98 -16.52 -7.90
N ALA A 36 -2.30 -15.82 -8.80
CA ALA A 36 -0.92 -16.07 -9.18
C ALA A 36 0.03 -15.15 -8.42
N GLU A 37 1.16 -15.70 -7.96
CA GLU A 37 2.29 -14.88 -7.54
C GLU A 37 2.69 -13.91 -8.67
N PRO A 38 3.02 -12.65 -8.35
CA PRO A 38 3.51 -11.72 -9.34
C PRO A 38 4.75 -12.31 -10.02
N ALA A 39 4.79 -12.22 -11.35
CA ALA A 39 5.94 -12.67 -12.11
C ALA A 39 7.20 -11.94 -11.61
N PRO A 40 8.37 -12.61 -11.57
CA PRO A 40 9.62 -11.95 -11.21
C PRO A 40 9.88 -10.78 -12.17
N LEU A 41 10.36 -9.67 -11.61
CA LEU A 41 10.75 -8.51 -12.42
C LEU A 41 11.95 -8.87 -13.33
N PRO A 42 12.08 -8.24 -14.51
CA PRO A 42 13.23 -8.44 -15.38
C PRO A 42 14.53 -8.00 -14.70
N GLU A 43 15.61 -8.77 -14.87
CA GLU A 43 16.93 -8.43 -14.31
C GLU A 43 17.44 -7.05 -14.80
N GLU A 44 17.11 -6.65 -16.04
CA GLU A 44 17.47 -5.35 -16.58
C GLU A 44 16.87 -4.18 -15.77
N GLU A 45 15.61 -4.29 -15.36
CA GLU A 45 14.93 -3.26 -14.58
C GLU A 45 15.51 -3.17 -13.17
N ILE A 46 15.79 -4.34 -12.57
CA ILE A 46 16.42 -4.45 -11.25
C ILE A 46 17.83 -3.81 -11.29
N ASN A 47 18.64 -4.14 -12.29
CA ASN A 47 20.00 -3.62 -12.44
C ASN A 47 20.01 -2.11 -12.70
N ALA A 48 19.07 -1.60 -13.51
CA ALA A 48 18.94 -0.17 -13.76
C ALA A 48 18.61 0.63 -12.49
N GLU A 49 17.78 0.10 -11.58
CA GLU A 49 17.53 0.73 -10.27
C GLU A 49 18.78 0.75 -9.39
N HIS A 50 19.51 -0.36 -9.33
CA HIS A 50 20.76 -0.47 -8.57
C HIS A 50 21.86 0.46 -9.10
N ASP A 51 21.99 0.61 -10.42
CA ASP A 51 22.93 1.54 -11.05
C ASP A 51 22.56 3.01 -10.82
N ALA A 52 21.26 3.32 -10.73
CA ALA A 52 20.76 4.66 -10.45
C ALA A 52 20.87 5.03 -8.95
N SER A 53 20.82 4.03 -8.08
CA SER A 53 20.98 4.17 -6.63
C SER A 53 22.15 3.32 -6.14
N PRO A 54 23.40 3.62 -6.59
CA PRO A 54 24.56 2.87 -6.13
C PRO A 54 24.62 3.04 -4.62
N LEU A 55 24.41 1.94 -3.90
CA LEU A 55 24.55 1.91 -2.45
C LEU A 55 25.97 2.36 -2.16
N VAL A 56 26.15 3.52 -1.53
CA VAL A 56 27.46 3.89 -1.00
C VAL A 56 27.75 2.86 0.08
N ASP A 57 28.56 1.85 -0.24
CA ASP A 57 29.09 0.95 0.77
C ASP A 57 30.00 1.79 1.69
N ASP A 58 29.42 2.32 2.77
CA ASP A 58 30.15 2.82 3.93
C ASP A 58 30.79 1.62 4.67
N LYS A 59 31.70 0.92 4.00
CA LYS A 59 32.68 0.05 4.62
C LYS A 59 34.02 0.22 3.94
N LYS A 60 34.62 1.37 4.23
CA LYS A 60 36.08 1.47 4.32
C LYS A 60 36.49 1.35 5.78
N ASP A 61 36.23 0.18 6.36
CA ASP A 61 36.96 -0.31 7.53
C ASP A 61 37.96 -1.35 7.00
N GLU A 62 39.10 -0.87 6.50
CA GLU A 62 40.31 -1.68 6.40
C GLU A 62 41.47 -0.87 6.99
N SER A 63 42.30 -1.60 7.73
CA SER A 63 43.17 -1.21 8.83
C SER A 63 44.45 -0.47 8.45
#